data_AF-A0A7R6WV08-F1
#
_entry.id   AF-A0A7R6WV08-F1
#
_cell.length_a   1.000
_cell.length_b   1.000
_cell.length_c   1.000
_cell.angle_alpha   90.00
_cell.angle_beta   90.00
_cell.angle_gamma   90.00
#
_symmetry.space_group_name_H-M   'P 1'
#
loop_
_entity.id
_entity.type
_entity.pdbx_description
1 polymer ?
#
loop_
_entity_poly.entity_id
_entity_poly.type
_entity_poly.pdbx_seq_one_letter_code
_entity_poly.pdbx_strand_id
1 'polypeptide(L)' 'MFPLISQAPGRVVLGLNDRHLDFRLLVEVNDLGAGRQEVAASTIVKTHNLFGRTYLAIIMPFHRIIVPAMLAQVLIK' A
#
# COMPACT_ATOMS: atom_id res chain seq x y z
N MET A 1 -6.15 1.14 11.08
CA MET A 1 -5.63 2.33 10.37
C MET A 1 -4.14 2.10 10.15
N PHE A 2 -3.62 2.30 8.94
CA PHE A 2 -2.19 2.13 8.63
C PHE A 2 -1.43 3.43 8.96
N PRO A 3 -0.40 3.42 9.81
CA PRO A 3 0.43 4.58 10.11
C PRO A 3 1.07 5.14 8.85
N LEU A 4 1.01 6.46 8.71
CA LEU A 4 1.79 7.16 7.71
C LEU A 4 3.23 7.28 8.19
N ILE A 5 4.14 6.67 7.44
CA ILE A 5 5.58 6.63 7.76
C ILE A 5 6.27 7.83 7.11
N SER A 6 5.87 8.16 5.87
CA SER A 6 6.40 9.30 5.14
C SER A 6 5.44 9.74 4.03
N GLN A 7 5.40 11.03 3.76
CA GLN A 7 4.64 11.63 2.67
C GLN A 7 5.53 12.63 1.94
N ALA A 8 5.55 12.52 0.62
CA ALA A 8 6.21 13.43 -0.31
C ALA A 8 5.24 13.75 -1.46
N PRO A 9 5.48 14.81 -2.25
CA PRO A 9 4.67 15.11 -3.43
C PRO A 9 4.63 13.90 -4.37
N GLY A 10 3.43 13.39 -4.66
CA GLY A 10 3.26 12.21 -5.49
C GLY A 10 3.73 10.88 -4.87
N ARG A 11 4.09 10.83 -3.57
CA ARG A 11 4.55 9.59 -2.94
C ARG A 11 4.11 9.47 -1.48
N VAL A 12 3.53 8.34 -1.11
CA VAL A 12 3.12 8.06 0.27
C VAL A 12 3.66 6.71 0.68
N VAL A 13 4.32 6.66 1.83
CA VAL A 13 4.76 5.42 2.47
C VAL A 13 3.93 5.22 3.73
N LEU A 14 3.13 4.17 3.71
CA LEU A 14 2.39 3.66 4.85
C LEU A 14 3.10 2.41 5.37
N GLY A 15 3.03 2.16 6.67
CA GLY A 15 3.64 0.96 7.20
C GLY A 15 3.19 0.60 8.60
N LEU A 16 3.14 -0.70 8.84
CA LEU A 16 2.83 -1.30 10.12
C LEU A 16 3.93 -2.30 10.45
N ASN A 17 4.51 -2.19 11.63
CA ASN A 17 5.36 -3.24 12.18
C ASN A 17 4.55 -3.98 13.23
N ASP A 18 4.33 -5.27 13.03
CA ASP A 18 3.61 -6.13 13.96
C ASP A 18 4.48 -7.35 14.31
N ARG A 19 4.14 -8.05 15.39
CA ARG A 19 4.85 -9.23 15.89
C ARG A 19 4.88 -10.39 14.88
N HIS A 20 3.95 -10.40 13.94
CA HIS A 20 3.76 -11.49 12.98
C HIS A 20 4.26 -11.12 11.58
N LEU A 21 4.27 -9.83 11.24
CA LEU A 21 4.74 -9.32 9.97
C LEU A 21 5.09 -7.83 10.04
N ASP A 22 6.08 -7.43 9.26
CA ASP A 22 6.28 -6.05 8.87
C ASP A 22 5.58 -5.81 7.53
N PHE A 23 4.85 -4.71 7.44
CA PHE A 23 4.11 -4.28 6.27
C PHE A 23 4.54 -2.88 5.86
N ARG A 24 4.85 -2.71 4.58
CA ARG A 24 5.10 -1.41 3.95
C ARG A 24 4.25 -1.31 2.69
N LEU A 25 3.52 -0.22 2.56
CA LEU A 25 2.77 0.14 1.36
C LEU A 25 3.33 1.45 0.84
N LEU A 26 3.95 1.37 -0.33
CA LEU A 26 4.41 2.51 -1.10
C LEU A 26 3.36 2.81 -2.16
N VAL A 27 2.89 4.05 -2.17
CA VAL A 27 2.02 4.60 -3.18
C VAL A 27 2.81 5.69 -3.91
N GLU A 28 2.85 5.60 -5.22
CA GLU A 28 3.47 6.59 -6.10
C GLU A 28 2.44 7.04 -7.12
N VAL A 29 2.34 8.35 -7.30
CA VAL A 29 1.45 9.03 -8.25
C VAL A 29 2.36 9.83 -9.16
N ASN A 30 2.44 9.39 -10.41
CA ASN A 30 3.18 10.07 -11.45
C ASN A 30 2.19 10.76 -12.38
N ASP A 31 2.38 12.07 -12.61
CA ASP A 31 1.64 12.79 -13.65
C ASP A 31 2.29 12.48 -15.00
N LEU A 32 1.56 11.77 -15.87
CA LEU A 32 2.00 11.44 -17.22
C LEU A 32 1.72 12.58 -18.22
N GLY A 33 1.15 13.69 -17.76
CA GLY A 33 0.71 14.80 -18.60
C GLY A 33 -0.60 14.49 -19.34
N ALA A 34 -1.16 15.51 -20.00
CA ALA A 34 -2.43 15.44 -20.73
C ALA A 34 -3.63 14.96 -19.88
N GLY A 35 -3.61 15.27 -18.57
CA GLY A 35 -4.67 14.88 -17.63
C GLY A 35 -4.66 13.39 -17.26
N ARG A 36 -3.57 12.67 -17.54
CA ARG A 36 -3.40 11.27 -17.15
C ARG A 36 -2.48 11.17 -15.94
N GLN A 37 -2.96 10.49 -14.91
CA GLN A 37 -2.15 10.14 -13.75
C GLN A 37 -1.92 8.63 -13.73
N GLU A 38 -0.68 8.22 -13.55
CA GLU A 38 -0.32 6.84 -13.26
C GLU A 38 -0.19 6.69 -11.75
N VAL A 39 -0.90 5.71 -11.20
CA VAL A 39 -0.78 5.39 -9.78
C VAL A 39 -0.20 3.99 -9.64
N ALA A 40 1.00 3.92 -9.08
CA ALA A 40 1.66 2.69 -8.73
C ALA A 40 1.51 2.43 -7.23
N ALA A 41 1.15 1.19 -6.87
CA ALA A 41 1.10 0.77 -5.49
C ALA A 41 1.96 -0.47 -5.29
N SER A 42 3.00 -0.34 -4.49
CA SER A 42 3.92 -1.42 -4.16
C SER A 42 3.74 -1.81 -2.70
N THR A 43 3.38 -3.07 -2.47
CA THR A 43 3.23 -3.62 -1.11
C THR A 43 4.37 -4.58 -0.82
N ILE A 44 5.13 -4.31 0.23
CA ILE A 44 6.23 -5.14 0.71
C ILE A 44 5.82 -5.70 2.07
N VAL A 45 5.82 -7.02 2.20
CA VAL A 45 5.51 -7.70 3.46
C VAL A 45 6.63 -8.64 3.84
N LYS A 46 7.13 -8.51 5.06
CA LYS A 46 8.11 -9.44 5.65
C LYS A 46 7.44 -10.19 6.79
N THR A 47 7.27 -11.50 6.64
CA THR A 47 6.67 -12.33 7.70
C THR A 47 7.77 -12.86 8.62
N HIS A 48 7.52 -12.89 9.92
CA HIS A 48 8.51 -13.32 10.92
C HIS A 48 8.32 -14.78 11.37
N ASN A 49 7.15 -15.36 11.12
CA ASN A 49 6.76 -16.68 11.60
C ASN A 49 5.71 -17.31 10.66
N LEU A 50 5.48 -18.62 10.83
CA LEU A 50 4.55 -19.39 10.00
C LEU A 50 3.11 -18.83 10.07
N PHE A 51 2.71 -18.31 11.24
CA PHE A 51 1.43 -17.61 11.42
C PHE A 51 1.32 -16.36 10.54
N GLY A 52 2.39 -15.56 10.46
CA GLY A 52 2.46 -14.41 9.55
C GLY A 52 2.29 -14.79 8.08
N ARG A 53 2.80 -15.96 7.66
CA ARG A 53 2.62 -16.47 6.28
C ARG A 53 1.16 -16.84 5.99
N THR A 54 0.50 -17.57 6.90
CA THR A 54 -0.92 -17.94 6.74
C THR A 54 -1.82 -16.72 6.74
N TYR A 55 -1.58 -15.78 7.66
CA TYR A 55 -2.30 -14.51 7.73
C TYR A 55 -2.15 -13.70 6.43
N LEU A 56 -0.92 -13.59 5.91
CA LEU A 56 -0.66 -12.90 4.64
C LEU A 56 -1.38 -13.57 3.47
N ALA A 57 -1.38 -14.91 3.40
CA ALA A 57 -2.06 -15.65 2.35
C ALA A 57 -3.58 -15.36 2.30
N ILE A 58 -4.22 -15.22 3.46
CA ILE A 58 -5.66 -14.94 3.57
C ILE A 58 -5.98 -13.49 3.14
N ILE A 59 -5.08 -12.56 3.43
CA ILE A 59 -5.35 -11.11 3.29
C ILE A 59 -4.84 -10.51 1.97
N MET A 60 -3.90 -11.17 1.28
CA MET A 60 -3.44 -10.81 -0.07
C MET A 60 -4.55 -10.57 -1.11
N PRO A 61 -5.60 -11.40 -1.26
CA PRO A 61 -6.65 -11.15 -2.25
C PRO A 61 -7.40 -9.84 -1.97
N PHE A 62 -7.61 -9.50 -0.70
CA PHE A 62 -8.24 -8.24 -0.31
C PHE A 62 -7.35 -7.02 -0.60
N HIS A 63 -6.04 -7.15 -0.43
CA HIS A 63 -5.08 -6.07 -0.73
C HIS A 63 -5.07 -5.69 -2.21
N ARG A 64 -5.28 -6.66 -3.12
CA ARG A 64 -5.42 -6.38 -4.55
C ARG A 64 -6.64 -5.51 -4.90
N ILE A 65 -7.67 -5.47 -4.06
CA ILE A 65 -8.93 -4.77 -4.32
C ILE A 65 -8.97 -3.42 -3.58
N ILE A 66 -8.55 -3.41 -2.32
CA ILE A 66 -8.65 -2.22 -1.45
C ILE A 66 -7.65 -1.14 -1.87
N VAL A 67 -6.44 -1.52 -2.28
CA VAL A 67 -5.38 -0.55 -2.63
C VAL A 67 -5.78 0.31 -3.84
N PRO A 68 -6.23 -0.24 -4.98
CA PRO A 68 -6.74 0.57 -6.09
C PRO A 68 -7.93 1.46 -5.71
N ALA A 69 -8.84 0.95 -4.88
CA ALA A 69 -10.03 1.69 -4.45
C ALA A 69 -9.70 2.90 -3.56
N MET A 70 -8.75 2.74 -2.63
CA MET A 70 -8.26 3.84 -1.79
C MET A 70 -7.54 4.90 -2.62
N LEU A 71 -6.78 4.48 -3.64
CA LEU A 71 -6.08 5.40 -4.54
C LEU A 71 -7.03 6.20 -5.43
N ALA A 72 -8.08 5.56 -5.94
CA ALA A 72 -9.12 6.24 -6.70
C ALA A 72 -9.79 7.35 -5.89
N GLN A 73 -9.97 7.17 -4.57
CA GLN A 73 -10.55 8.21 -3.71
C GLN A 73 -9.63 9.42 -3.45
N VAL A 74 -8.31 9.23 -3.45
CA VAL A 74 -7.36 10.33 -3.25
C VAL A 74 -7.22 11.19 -4.51
N LEU A 75 -7.36 10.59 -5.70
CA LEU A 75 -7.24 11.27 -6.99
C LEU A 75 -8.46 12.14 -7.35
N ILE A 76 -9.58 11.97 -6.64
CA ILE A 76 -10.84 12.69 -6.84
C ILE A 76 -10.92 13.97 -5.97
N LYS A 77 -9.94 14.22 -5.09
CA LYS A 77 -9.93 15.37 -4.17
C LYS A 77 -8.80 16.34 -4.48
#